data_AF-A0A9D7E649-F1
#
_entry.id   AF-A0A9D7E649-F1
#
_cell.length_a   1.000
_cell.length_b   1.000
_cell.length_c   1.000
_cell.angle_alpha   90.00
_cell.angle_beta   90.00
_cell.angle_gamma   90.00
#
_symmetry.space_group_name_H-M   'P 1'
#
loop_
_entity.id
_entity.type
_entity.pdbx_description
1 polymer ?
#
loop_
_entity_poly.entity_id
_entity_poly.type
_entity_poly.pdbx_seq_one_letter_code
_entity_poly.pdbx_strand_id
1 'polypeptide(L)'
;MLRGRWYRLGYACVNFGRPISMRDYVREQAIDFRQLDDAARHAAVAHVGALLMALIGEVVPVLPVPLVASVLLGDPQRPLDELELKSAVTELIARAEAHGAHVYIPRSDLDYAIGVGLRMLTLRRLAIERDGLFSANPEEGITLAYYANSIAHLVGETAQAPAQDGAPASLPARQA
;
A
#
# COMPACT_ATOMS: atom_id res chain seq x y z
N MET A 1 -23.47 29.94 9.26
CA MET A 1 -23.93 28.71 8.58
C MET A 1 -22.80 27.68 8.60
N LEU A 2 -22.80 26.73 9.55
CA LEU A 2 -21.86 25.60 9.55
C LEU A 2 -22.44 24.48 8.68
N ARG A 3 -22.17 24.50 7.37
CA ARG A 3 -22.25 23.29 6.56
C ARG A 3 -20.85 22.71 6.49
N GLY A 4 -20.54 21.79 7.40
CA GLY A 4 -19.38 20.93 7.23
C GLY A 4 -19.48 20.28 5.86
N ARG A 5 -18.50 20.50 4.98
CA ARG A 5 -18.45 19.83 3.68
C ARG A 5 -18.31 18.33 3.97
N TRP A 6 -19.41 17.59 3.83
CA TRP A 6 -19.41 16.14 3.94
C TRP A 6 -18.67 15.57 2.73
N TYR A 7 -17.49 15.03 2.97
CA TYR A 7 -16.74 14.28 1.97
C TYR A 7 -17.04 12.78 2.14
N ARG A 8 -17.11 12.01 1.05
CA ARG A 8 -17.25 10.54 1.12
C ARG A 8 -16.05 9.96 1.87
N LEU A 9 -16.25 8.89 2.64
CA LEU A 9 -15.29 8.26 3.57
C LEU A 9 -14.05 7.60 2.91
N GLY A 10 -13.77 7.90 1.64
CA GLY A 10 -12.73 7.26 0.83
C GLY A 10 -13.28 6.19 -0.10
N TYR A 11 -12.37 5.36 -0.62
CA TYR A 11 -12.67 4.23 -1.50
C TYR A 11 -12.25 2.93 -0.84
N ALA A 12 -13.10 1.92 -0.96
CA ALA A 12 -12.78 0.54 -0.63
C ALA A 12 -12.85 -0.29 -1.92
N CYS A 13 -11.86 -1.16 -2.10
CA CYS A 13 -11.78 -2.10 -3.21
C CYS A 13 -11.42 -3.47 -2.62
N VAL A 14 -11.96 -4.53 -3.21
CA VAL A 14 -11.63 -5.91 -2.85
C VAL A 14 -11.30 -6.67 -4.13
N ASN A 15 -10.16 -7.34 -4.12
CA ASN A 15 -9.72 -8.24 -5.18
C ASN A 15 -9.55 -9.64 -4.60
N PHE A 16 -9.75 -10.64 -5.43
CA PHE A 16 -9.54 -12.05 -5.07
C PHE A 16 -8.46 -12.63 -5.97
N GLY A 17 -7.39 -13.14 -5.35
CA GLY A 17 -6.30 -13.80 -6.06
C GLY A 17 -6.60 -15.26 -6.42
N ARG A 18 -5.62 -15.89 -7.06
CA ARG A 18 -5.68 -17.30 -7.43
C ARG A 18 -5.74 -18.19 -6.17
N PRO A 19 -6.63 -19.18 -6.11
CA PRO A 19 -6.69 -20.11 -4.98
C PRO A 19 -5.43 -20.97 -4.89
N ILE A 20 -5.05 -21.35 -3.65
CA ILE A 20 -3.90 -22.24 -3.37
C ILE A 20 -4.42 -23.57 -2.86
N SER A 21 -3.87 -24.67 -3.41
CA SER A 21 -4.11 -26.03 -2.94
C SER A 21 -3.00 -26.46 -1.99
N MET A 22 -3.31 -26.59 -0.70
CA MET A 22 -2.34 -27.09 0.28
C MET A 22 -1.90 -28.54 -0.01
N ARG A 23 -2.77 -29.33 -0.65
CA ARG A 23 -2.43 -30.69 -1.08
C ARG A 23 -1.32 -30.67 -2.13
N ASP A 24 -1.44 -29.79 -3.11
CA ASP A 24 -0.45 -29.66 -4.18
C ASP A 24 0.85 -29.07 -3.64
N TYR A 25 0.76 -28.04 -2.77
CA TYR A 25 1.93 -27.45 -2.10
C TYR A 25 2.75 -28.50 -1.32
N VAL A 26 2.08 -29.31 -0.48
CA VAL A 26 2.74 -30.38 0.30
C VAL A 26 3.43 -31.40 -0.60
N ARG A 27 2.78 -31.76 -1.72
CA ARG A 27 3.34 -32.69 -2.71
C ARG A 27 4.56 -32.10 -3.43
N GLU A 28 4.47 -30.85 -3.87
CA GLU A 28 5.52 -30.15 -4.62
C GLU A 28 6.75 -29.83 -3.76
N GLN A 29 6.54 -29.43 -2.51
CA GLN A 29 7.60 -29.14 -1.55
C GLN A 29 8.13 -30.40 -0.83
N ALA A 30 7.58 -31.58 -1.15
CA ALA A 30 7.93 -32.87 -0.54
C ALA A 30 7.98 -32.84 0.99
N ILE A 31 7.00 -32.18 1.62
CA ILE A 31 6.97 -31.91 3.07
C ILE A 31 5.79 -32.62 3.73
N ASP A 32 5.99 -33.23 4.91
CA ASP A 32 4.89 -33.68 5.77
C ASP A 32 4.94 -32.94 7.11
N PHE A 33 4.09 -31.91 7.25
CA PHE A 33 4.02 -31.06 8.44
C PHE A 33 3.84 -31.82 9.76
N ARG A 34 3.25 -33.02 9.72
CA ARG A 34 2.97 -33.83 10.91
C ARG A 34 4.23 -34.50 11.46
N GLN A 35 5.24 -34.70 10.62
CA GLN A 35 6.50 -35.36 10.97
C GLN A 35 7.59 -34.36 11.38
N LEU A 36 7.33 -33.07 11.20
CA LEU A 36 8.26 -32.01 11.60
C LEU A 36 8.22 -31.80 13.11
N ASP A 37 9.39 -31.56 13.69
CA ASP A 37 9.50 -30.97 15.02
C ASP A 37 8.97 -29.53 15.02
N ASP A 38 8.90 -28.92 16.21
CA ASP A 38 8.29 -27.61 16.37
C ASP A 38 9.03 -26.50 15.58
N ALA A 39 10.36 -26.51 15.59
CA ALA A 39 11.17 -25.50 14.92
C ALA A 39 11.05 -25.60 13.39
N ALA A 40 11.16 -26.80 12.83
CA ALA A 40 11.01 -27.05 11.40
C ALA A 40 9.58 -26.77 10.92
N ARG A 41 8.57 -27.06 11.75
CA ARG A 41 7.18 -26.72 11.46
C ARG A 41 6.95 -25.22 11.39
N HIS A 42 7.48 -24.45 12.34
CA HIS A 42 7.40 -22.99 12.30
C HIS A 42 8.02 -22.41 11.03
N ALA A 43 9.21 -22.89 10.65
CA ALA A 43 9.86 -22.46 9.41
C ALA A 43 9.03 -22.81 8.16
N ALA A 44 8.48 -24.02 8.10
CA ALA A 44 7.64 -24.46 6.99
C ALA A 44 6.34 -23.63 6.88
N VAL A 45 5.70 -23.32 8.00
CA VAL A 45 4.52 -22.44 8.03
C VAL A 45 4.88 -21.01 7.61
N ALA A 46 6.05 -20.51 8.01
CA ALA A 46 6.52 -19.19 7.58
C ALA A 46 6.67 -19.11 6.05
N HIS A 47 7.15 -20.17 5.39
CA HIS A 47 7.21 -20.22 3.92
C HIS A 47 5.81 -20.16 3.28
N VAL A 48 4.83 -20.86 3.84
CA VAL A 48 3.43 -20.76 3.38
C VAL A 48 2.91 -19.34 3.55
N GLY A 49 3.21 -18.71 4.69
CA GLY A 49 2.87 -17.31 4.95
C GLY A 49 3.50 -16.36 3.93
N ALA A 50 4.78 -16.54 3.61
CA ALA A 50 5.48 -15.73 2.61
C ALA A 50 4.87 -15.90 1.20
N LEU A 51 4.53 -17.13 0.81
CA LEU A 51 3.84 -17.42 -0.44
C LEU A 51 2.48 -16.70 -0.50
N LEU A 52 1.69 -16.80 0.56
CA LEU A 52 0.39 -16.11 0.65
C LEU A 52 0.53 -14.59 0.55
N MET A 53 1.49 -14.01 1.26
CA MET A 53 1.74 -12.57 1.23
C MET A 53 2.19 -12.10 -0.16
N ALA A 54 3.02 -12.87 -0.86
CA ALA A 54 3.42 -12.55 -2.23
C ALA A 54 2.20 -12.54 -3.19
N LEU A 55 1.36 -13.57 -3.12
CA LEU A 55 0.17 -13.69 -3.96
C LEU A 55 -0.91 -12.65 -3.62
N ILE A 56 -1.03 -12.24 -2.35
CA ILE A 56 -1.87 -11.11 -1.95
C ILE A 56 -1.30 -9.82 -2.55
N GLY A 57 0.02 -9.62 -2.46
CA GLY A 57 0.72 -8.47 -3.01
C GLY A 57 0.41 -8.24 -4.48
N GLU A 58 0.39 -9.30 -5.29
CA GLU A 58 0.06 -9.24 -6.73
C GLU A 58 -1.34 -8.69 -7.03
N VAL A 59 -2.29 -8.81 -6.09
CA VAL A 59 -3.68 -8.40 -6.30
C VAL A 59 -4.10 -7.20 -5.46
N VAL A 60 -3.19 -6.57 -4.71
CA VAL A 60 -3.49 -5.34 -3.97
C VAL A 60 -3.93 -4.26 -4.97
N PRO A 61 -5.12 -3.65 -4.80
CA PRO A 61 -5.56 -2.59 -5.68
C PRO A 61 -4.71 -1.34 -5.50
N VAL A 62 -4.29 -0.73 -6.60
CA VAL A 62 -3.66 0.60 -6.57
C VAL A 62 -4.75 1.64 -6.34
N LEU A 63 -4.74 2.28 -5.17
CA LEU A 63 -5.74 3.25 -4.72
C LEU A 63 -5.20 4.69 -4.78
N PRO A 64 -6.07 5.71 -4.78
CA PRO A 64 -5.64 7.10 -4.93
C PRO A 64 -4.73 7.65 -3.82
N VAL A 65 -4.96 7.23 -2.57
CA VAL A 65 -4.16 7.71 -1.43
C VAL A 65 -2.72 7.18 -1.51
N PRO A 66 -2.46 5.86 -1.69
CA PRO A 66 -1.13 5.34 -1.95
C PRO A 66 -0.41 6.01 -3.13
N LEU A 67 -1.11 6.24 -4.25
CA LEU A 67 -0.52 6.89 -5.43
C LEU A 67 0.02 8.29 -5.13
N VAL A 68 -0.82 9.14 -4.52
CA VAL A 68 -0.41 10.51 -4.20
C VAL A 68 0.68 10.50 -3.11
N ALA A 69 0.59 9.58 -2.14
CA ALA A 69 1.62 9.43 -1.10
C ALA A 69 2.99 9.07 -1.71
N SER A 70 3.04 8.12 -2.64
CA SER A 70 4.27 7.73 -3.35
C SER A 70 4.89 8.91 -4.11
N VAL A 71 4.09 9.70 -4.81
CA VAL A 71 4.59 10.88 -5.54
C VAL A 71 5.16 11.94 -4.59
N LEU A 72 4.44 12.26 -3.51
CA LEU A 72 4.91 13.25 -2.54
C LEU A 72 6.18 12.81 -1.77
N LEU A 73 6.40 11.50 -1.62
CA LEU A 73 7.61 10.95 -1.00
C LEU A 73 8.79 10.80 -1.96
N GLY A 74 8.56 10.79 -3.27
CA GLY A 74 9.63 10.70 -4.27
C GLY A 74 10.58 11.90 -4.23
N ASP A 75 10.06 13.09 -3.95
CA ASP A 75 10.85 14.31 -3.72
C ASP A 75 10.21 15.18 -2.62
N PRO A 76 10.44 14.86 -1.33
CA PRO A 76 9.76 15.52 -0.22
C PRO A 76 10.05 17.02 -0.09
N GLN A 77 11.15 17.50 -0.69
CA GLN A 77 11.58 18.89 -0.62
C GLN A 77 11.05 19.74 -1.78
N ARG A 78 10.46 19.11 -2.81
CA ARG A 78 9.89 19.82 -3.96
C ARG A 78 8.37 19.90 -3.82
N PRO A 79 7.81 21.10 -3.57
CA PRO A 79 6.38 21.32 -3.70
C PRO A 79 5.95 21.14 -5.15
N LEU A 80 4.79 20.51 -5.36
CA LEU A 80 4.19 20.30 -6.68
C LEU A 80 2.88 21.06 -6.78
N ASP A 81 2.63 21.72 -7.90
CA ASP A 81 1.28 22.19 -8.19
C ASP A 81 0.34 21.03 -8.56
N GLU A 82 -0.96 21.32 -8.70
CA GLU A 82 -1.97 20.29 -9.00
C GLU A 82 -1.72 19.59 -10.34
N LEU A 83 -1.22 20.30 -11.35
CA LEU A 83 -0.97 19.75 -12.69
C LEU A 83 0.28 18.86 -12.70
N GLU A 84 1.35 19.31 -12.04
CA GLU A 84 2.57 18.54 -11.84
C GLU A 84 2.27 17.24 -11.07
N LEU A 85 1.47 17.34 -10.00
CA LEU A 85 1.07 16.18 -9.21
C LEU A 85 0.27 15.18 -10.05
N LYS A 86 -0.71 15.65 -10.84
CA LYS A 86 -1.49 14.78 -11.74
C LYS A 86 -0.62 14.08 -12.77
N SER A 87 0.33 14.81 -13.34
CA SER A 87 1.28 14.28 -14.32
C SER A 87 2.12 13.17 -13.70
N ALA A 88 2.72 13.42 -12.53
CA ALA A 88 3.54 12.45 -11.81
C ALA A 88 2.75 11.19 -11.38
N VAL A 89 1.49 11.35 -10.93
CA VAL A 89 0.64 10.19 -10.59
C VAL A 89 0.29 9.38 -11.84
N THR A 90 0.02 10.04 -12.96
CA THR A 90 -0.28 9.35 -14.24
C THR A 90 0.92 8.53 -14.71
N GLU A 91 2.14 9.07 -14.59
CA GLU A 91 3.36 8.32 -14.88
C GLU A 91 3.55 7.13 -13.93
N LEU A 92 3.26 7.29 -12.63
CA LEU A 92 3.33 6.21 -11.66
C LEU A 92 2.34 5.07 -11.98
N ILE A 93 1.12 5.41 -12.41
CA ILE A 93 0.11 4.46 -12.89
C ILE A 93 0.62 3.69 -14.10
N ALA A 94 1.17 4.39 -15.10
CA ALA A 94 1.71 3.74 -16.29
C ALA A 94 2.86 2.77 -15.95
N ARG A 95 3.72 3.14 -14.98
CA ARG A 95 4.75 2.23 -14.45
C ARG A 95 4.13 1.01 -13.75
N ALA A 96 3.13 1.20 -12.90
CA ALA A 96 2.42 0.11 -12.25
C ALA A 96 1.80 -0.87 -13.26
N GLU A 97 1.11 -0.35 -14.27
CA GLU A 97 0.49 -1.16 -15.32
C GLU A 97 1.52 -1.95 -16.14
N ALA A 98 2.69 -1.34 -16.42
CA ALA A 98 3.80 -2.03 -17.09
C ALA A 98 4.36 -3.21 -16.27
N HIS A 99 4.24 -3.17 -14.93
CA HIS A 99 4.59 -4.27 -14.04
C HIS A 99 3.43 -5.25 -13.78
N GLY A 100 2.32 -5.11 -14.52
CA GLY A 100 1.17 -6.01 -14.43
C GLY A 100 0.18 -5.69 -13.31
N ALA A 101 0.32 -4.54 -12.64
CA ALA A 101 -0.59 -4.13 -11.59
C ALA A 101 -1.95 -3.68 -12.16
N HIS A 102 -3.03 -4.04 -11.47
CA HIS A 102 -4.36 -3.56 -11.80
C HIS A 102 -4.67 -2.26 -11.04
N VAL A 103 -4.71 -1.14 -11.77
CA VAL A 103 -5.06 0.16 -11.19
C VAL A 103 -6.57 0.34 -11.15
N TYR A 104 -7.11 0.59 -9.96
CA TYR A 104 -8.53 0.88 -9.79
C TYR A 104 -8.76 2.38 -9.94
N ILE A 105 -9.41 2.79 -11.03
CA ILE A 105 -9.81 4.18 -11.28
C ILE A 105 -11.31 4.32 -11.00
N PRO A 106 -11.71 4.91 -9.85
CA PRO A 106 -13.10 5.21 -9.58
C PRO A 106 -13.76 5.98 -10.73
N ARG A 107 -14.90 5.47 -11.24
CA ARG A 107 -15.72 6.12 -12.27
C ARG A 107 -15.01 6.36 -13.61
N SER A 108 -13.87 5.71 -13.85
CA SER A 108 -13.00 5.99 -15.00
C SER A 108 -12.53 7.45 -15.07
N ASP A 109 -12.56 8.16 -13.94
CA ASP A 109 -12.15 9.57 -13.83
C ASP A 109 -10.90 9.65 -12.94
N LEU A 110 -9.74 9.60 -13.60
CA LEU A 110 -8.44 9.63 -12.94
C LEU A 110 -8.21 10.96 -12.22
N ASP A 111 -8.60 12.08 -12.82
CA ASP A 111 -8.44 13.40 -12.22
C ASP A 111 -9.23 13.51 -10.92
N TYR A 112 -10.46 13.00 -10.91
CA TYR A 112 -11.28 12.93 -9.72
C TYR A 112 -10.66 12.01 -8.65
N ALA A 113 -10.13 10.86 -9.05
CA ALA A 113 -9.46 9.92 -8.15
C ALA A 113 -8.26 10.58 -7.46
N ILE A 114 -7.36 11.22 -8.23
CA ILE A 114 -6.18 11.95 -7.72
C ILE A 114 -6.62 13.05 -6.76
N GLY A 115 -7.61 13.87 -7.16
CA GLY A 115 -8.15 14.93 -6.31
C GLY A 115 -8.76 14.43 -5.00
N VAL A 116 -9.33 13.22 -4.97
CA VAL A 116 -9.80 12.58 -3.73
C VAL A 116 -8.63 12.12 -2.87
N GLY A 117 -7.61 11.49 -3.46
CA GLY A 117 -6.40 11.05 -2.75
C GLY A 117 -5.69 12.21 -2.07
N LEU A 118 -5.40 13.26 -2.83
CA LEU A 118 -4.77 14.48 -2.32
C LEU A 118 -5.58 15.11 -1.19
N ARG A 119 -6.88 15.30 -1.40
CA ARG A 119 -7.77 15.85 -0.37
C ARG A 119 -7.78 15.02 0.92
N MET A 120 -7.75 13.70 0.81
CA MET A 120 -7.72 12.80 1.98
C MET A 120 -6.42 12.91 2.77
N LEU A 121 -5.29 13.15 2.09
CA LEU A 121 -4.00 13.41 2.72
C LEU A 121 -3.98 14.81 3.37
N THR A 122 -4.46 15.85 2.67
CA THR A 122 -4.52 17.22 3.20
C THR A 122 -5.45 17.34 4.41
N LEU A 123 -6.64 16.74 4.37
CA LEU A 123 -7.59 16.75 5.51
C LEU A 123 -7.01 16.09 6.77
N ARG A 124 -6.10 15.12 6.60
CA ARG A 124 -5.40 14.44 7.70
C ARG A 124 -4.06 15.08 8.04
N ARG A 125 -3.69 16.19 7.39
CA ARG A 125 -2.41 16.89 7.55
C ARG A 125 -1.19 16.04 7.18
N LEU A 126 -1.36 15.05 6.30
CA LEU A 126 -0.27 14.23 5.74
C LEU A 126 0.40 14.92 4.55
N ALA A 127 -0.39 15.72 3.81
CA ALA A 127 0.10 16.64 2.79
C ALA A 127 -0.16 18.09 3.25
N ILE A 128 0.78 18.99 2.96
CA ILE A 128 0.69 20.41 3.27
C ILE A 128 0.40 21.16 1.97
N GLU A 129 -0.63 22.00 1.98
CA GLU A 129 -0.95 22.92 0.89
C GLU A 129 -0.50 24.35 1.27
N ARG A 130 0.30 25.00 0.43
CA ARG A 130 0.70 26.41 0.57
C ARG A 130 0.68 27.06 -0.81
N ASP A 131 -0.10 28.13 -0.97
CA ASP A 131 -0.18 28.91 -2.21
C ASP A 131 -0.47 28.05 -3.47
N GLY A 132 -1.27 26.99 -3.33
CA GLY A 132 -1.60 26.05 -4.41
C GLY A 132 -0.55 24.97 -4.70
N LEU A 133 0.53 24.94 -3.92
CA LEU A 133 1.56 23.92 -3.98
C LEU A 133 1.40 22.89 -2.85
N PHE A 134 1.65 21.63 -3.16
CA PHE A 134 1.51 20.49 -2.28
C PHE A 134 2.86 19.85 -1.97
N SER A 135 3.13 19.57 -0.71
CA SER A 135 4.32 18.82 -0.27
C SER A 135 3.98 17.80 0.80
N ALA A 136 4.87 16.82 1.01
CA ALA A 136 4.76 15.91 2.14
C ALA A 136 4.89 16.67 3.47
N ASN A 137 4.08 16.31 4.47
CA ASN A 137 4.32 16.80 5.83
C ASN A 137 5.53 16.04 6.43
N PRO A 138 6.63 16.72 6.77
CA PRO A 138 7.81 16.05 7.33
C PRO A 138 7.54 15.38 8.69
N GLU A 139 6.57 15.87 9.46
CA GLU A 139 6.20 15.27 10.75
C GLU A 139 5.44 13.95 10.60
N GLU A 140 4.82 13.71 9.43
CA GLU A 140 3.97 12.56 9.16
C GLU A 140 4.57 11.60 8.13
N GLY A 141 5.88 11.69 7.91
CA GLY A 141 6.59 10.87 6.92
C GLY A 141 6.39 9.36 7.11
N ILE A 142 6.31 8.88 8.36
CA ILE A 142 6.06 7.46 8.68
C ILE A 142 4.67 7.04 8.18
N THR A 143 3.64 7.82 8.50
CA THR A 143 2.26 7.55 8.08
C THR A 143 2.13 7.62 6.56
N LEU A 144 2.80 8.59 5.93
CA LEU A 144 2.79 8.72 4.47
C LEU A 144 3.49 7.54 3.79
N ALA A 145 4.64 7.10 4.33
CA ALA A 145 5.39 5.95 3.85
C ALA A 145 4.58 4.66 4.03
N TYR A 146 3.85 4.52 5.13
CA TYR A 146 2.93 3.40 5.33
C TYR A 146 1.90 3.29 4.18
N TYR A 147 1.33 4.39 3.72
CA TYR A 147 0.42 4.36 2.57
C TYR A 147 1.14 4.05 1.25
N ALA A 148 2.28 4.69 0.97
CA ALA A 148 3.05 4.48 -0.26
C ALA A 148 3.54 3.02 -0.39
N ASN A 149 4.00 2.43 0.71
CA ASN A 149 4.50 1.05 0.76
C ASN A 149 3.47 -0.01 0.38
N SER A 150 2.16 0.30 0.46
CA SER A 150 1.11 -0.64 0.05
C SER A 150 1.13 -0.98 -1.45
N ILE A 151 1.78 -0.14 -2.27
CA ILE A 151 1.89 -0.33 -3.72
C ILE A 151 3.34 -0.32 -4.24
N ALA A 152 4.34 -0.18 -3.37
CA ALA A 152 5.75 -0.05 -3.78
C ALA A 152 6.21 -1.22 -4.67
N HIS A 153 5.86 -2.45 -4.28
CA HIS A 153 6.16 -3.67 -5.04
C HIS A 153 5.45 -3.74 -6.41
N LEU A 154 4.39 -2.95 -6.63
CA LEU A 154 3.66 -2.88 -7.89
C LEU A 154 4.25 -1.84 -8.84
N VAL A 155 5.00 -0.85 -8.34
CA VAL A 155 5.57 0.25 -9.14
C VAL A 155 7.06 0.06 -9.44
N GLY A 156 7.62 -1.09 -9.07
CA GLY A 156 9.05 -1.40 -9.22
C GLY A 156 9.95 -0.72 -8.18
N GLU A 157 9.37 -0.22 -7.09
CA GLU A 157 10.09 0.40 -5.99
C GLU A 157 10.26 -0.60 -4.83
N THR A 158 11.42 -0.59 -4.18
CA THR A 158 11.57 -1.32 -2.92
C THR A 158 10.80 -0.59 -1.83
N ALA A 159 9.94 -1.30 -1.09
CA ALA A 159 9.25 -0.73 0.06
C ALA A 159 10.25 -0.02 0.97
N GLN A 160 10.01 1.25 1.26
CA GLN A 160 10.87 2.01 2.14
C GLN A 160 10.68 1.46 3.54
N ALA A 161 11.76 0.99 4.17
CA ALA A 161 11.69 0.54 5.54
C ALA A 161 11.06 1.66 6.38
N PRO A 162 9.97 1.42 7.13
CA PRO A 162 9.48 2.41 8.06
C PRO A 162 10.65 2.78 8.97
N ALA A 163 10.88 4.07 9.17
CA ALA A 163 11.83 4.54 10.18
C ALA A 163 11.52 3.76 11.47
N GLN A 164 12.52 3.04 11.98
CA GLN A 164 12.35 2.08 13.06
C GLN A 164 11.90 2.80 14.32
N ASP A 165 10.59 2.88 14.54
CA ASP A 165 10.00 3.16 15.84
C ASP A 165 8.76 2.28 16.03
N GLY A 166 8.91 1.32 16.95
CA GLY A 166 7.82 0.47 17.42
C GLY A 166 7.70 -0.87 16.69
N ALA A 167 8.48 -1.86 17.11
CA ALA A 167 8.14 -3.26 16.87
C ALA A 167 6.69 -3.52 17.37
N PRO A 168 5.84 -4.25 16.63
CA PRO A 168 4.54 -4.64 17.15
C PRO A 168 4.76 -5.44 18.43
N ALA A 169 4.12 -5.00 19.53
CA ALA A 169 4.18 -5.69 20.81
C ALA A 169 3.84 -7.17 20.59
N SER A 170 4.81 -8.03 20.87
CA SER A 170 4.66 -9.48 20.83
C SER A 170 3.40 -9.88 21.60
N LEU A 171 2.49 -10.57 20.91
CA LEU A 171 1.27 -11.12 21.49
C LEU A 171 1.63 -11.94 22.74
N PRO A 172 0.99 -11.70 23.90
CA PRO A 172 1.28 -12.47 25.10
C PRO A 172 0.94 -13.94 24.83
N ALA A 173 1.90 -14.81 25.12
CA ALA A 173 1.72 -16.26 25.06
C ALA A 173 0.50 -16.64 25.91
N ARG A 174 -0.47 -17.35 25.30
CA ARG A 174 -1.57 -17.95 26.05
C ARG A 174 -0.98 -18.95 27.04
N GLN A 175 -1.12 -18.67 28.33
CA GLN A 175 -0.86 -19.66 29.37
C GLN A 175 -1.95 -20.75 29.28
N ALA A 176 -1.50 -22.00 29.33
CA ALA A 176 -2.33 -23.20 29.34
C ALA A 176 -3.02 -23.40 30.70
#